data_AF-A0A7X8WHX3-F1
#
_entry.id   AF-A0A7X8WHX3-F1
#
_cell.length_a   1.000
_cell.length_b   1.000
_cell.length_c   1.000
_cell.angle_alpha   90.00
_cell.angle_beta   90.00
_cell.angle_gamma   90.00
#
_symmetry.space_group_name_H-M   'P 1'
#
loop_
_entity.id
_entity.type
_entity.pdbx_description
1 polymer ?
#
loop_
_entity_poly.entity_id
_entity_poly.type
_entity_poly.pdbx_seq_one_letter_code
_entity_poly.pdbx_strand_id
1 'polypeptide(L)'
;MKPIWGAYLEDYSTIKLIIPTSLNIKKEAIVLRGAGKKYRLVPFKEEVFGEELHLYTHFQGVIYLHIDYQVFLSPTFSYPLSLGKITRIPRFEFETAYDGPLGFEYHPEYTVFRIWAPVAKEVVLVLVHGDTTQDHMKYVGRGVWELKVTGDLDRWGYYYLIRVNQVLEPALDPYGLSASPNFTMNFVIDWEKTYPMQNERPPFSGRYVDAIIYEMHLRDFSLTRFSSLPDERRSFYLETVKPSSRYPNSGISHLQRLGITHVQLLPIFGFGGVDETNQQTGYNWGYNPVS
;
A
#
# COMPACT_ATOMS: atom_id res chain seq x y z
N MET A 1 22.67 -4.60 19.49
CA MET A 1 21.26 -4.23 19.28
C MET A 1 20.70 -3.89 20.65
N LYS A 2 20.03 -2.74 20.86
CA LYS A 2 19.40 -2.47 22.18
C LYS A 2 18.24 -3.48 22.35
N PRO A 3 18.09 -4.11 23.54
CA PRO A 3 16.98 -5.00 23.80
C PRO A 3 15.65 -4.24 23.65
N ILE A 4 14.72 -4.81 22.88
CA ILE A 4 13.40 -4.20 22.66
C ILE A 4 12.47 -4.78 23.72
N TRP A 5 12.50 -4.17 24.91
CA TRP A 5 11.57 -4.52 25.98
C TRP A 5 10.13 -4.21 25.56
N GLY A 6 9.19 -5.14 25.76
CA GLY A 6 7.83 -4.94 25.31
C GLY A 6 6.91 -6.15 25.42
N ALA A 7 5.67 -5.96 24.97
CA ALA A 7 4.65 -6.99 24.82
C ALA A 7 4.29 -7.15 23.35
N TYR A 8 4.26 -8.38 22.85
CA TYR A 8 4.09 -8.69 21.44
C TYR A 8 2.99 -9.73 21.25
N LEU A 9 2.02 -9.43 20.38
CA LEU A 9 0.95 -10.35 20.03
C LEU A 9 1.45 -11.38 19.01
N GLU A 10 1.69 -12.61 19.48
CA GLU A 10 2.20 -13.71 18.64
C GLU A 10 1.05 -14.50 17.98
N ASP A 11 -0.09 -14.60 18.66
CA ASP A 11 -1.31 -15.27 18.22
C ASP A 11 -2.52 -14.60 18.92
N TYR A 12 -3.75 -14.88 18.48
CA TYR A 12 -5.01 -14.37 19.03
C TYR A 12 -5.20 -14.61 20.53
N SER A 13 -4.46 -15.54 21.11
CA SER A 13 -4.49 -15.84 22.55
C SER A 13 -3.11 -15.82 23.21
N THR A 14 -2.05 -15.51 22.46
CA THR A 14 -0.65 -15.65 22.93
C THR A 14 0.08 -14.32 22.86
N ILE A 15 0.59 -13.89 24.01
CA ILE A 15 1.40 -12.67 24.13
C ILE A 15 2.78 -13.05 24.65
N LYS A 16 3.82 -12.63 23.92
CA LYS A 16 5.21 -12.72 24.34
C LYS A 16 5.61 -11.42 25.01
N LEU A 17 6.16 -11.52 26.21
CA LEU A 17 6.82 -10.42 26.90
C LEU A 17 8.33 -10.57 26.77
N ILE A 18 9.02 -9.50 26.44
CA ILE A 18 10.48 -9.39 26.50
C ILE A 18 10.77 -8.37 27.59
N ILE A 19 11.35 -8.80 28.70
CA ILE A 19 11.62 -7.96 29.87
C ILE A 19 13.03 -8.21 30.42
N PRO A 20 13.63 -7.25 31.14
CA PRO A 20 14.93 -7.46 31.78
C PRO A 20 14.86 -8.59 32.79
N THR A 21 15.87 -9.45 32.85
CA THR A 21 15.98 -10.50 33.89
C THR A 21 16.10 -9.90 35.31
N SER A 22 16.55 -8.65 35.42
CA SER A 22 16.59 -7.89 36.67
C SER A 22 15.22 -7.39 37.14
N LEU A 23 14.19 -7.41 36.28
CA LEU A 23 12.85 -6.95 36.60
C LEU A 23 12.10 -8.00 37.42
N ASN A 24 11.91 -7.75 38.71
CA ASN A 24 11.11 -8.63 39.56
C ASN A 24 9.61 -8.45 39.31
N ILE A 25 8.99 -9.41 38.62
CA ILE A 25 7.56 -9.41 38.28
C ILE A 25 6.79 -10.48 39.06
N LYS A 26 5.58 -10.12 39.53
CA LYS A 26 4.60 -11.10 40.03
C LYS A 26 3.84 -11.68 38.85
N LYS A 27 4.30 -12.82 38.34
CA LYS A 27 3.77 -13.48 37.14
C LYS A 27 2.25 -13.68 37.18
N GLU A 28 1.69 -13.90 38.36
CA GLU A 28 0.26 -14.13 38.57
C GLU A 28 -0.59 -12.87 38.41
N ALA A 29 0.04 -11.68 38.51
CA ALA A 29 -0.59 -10.37 38.45
C ALA A 29 -0.55 -9.74 37.05
N ILE A 30 0.04 -10.42 36.05
CA ILE A 30 0.13 -9.91 34.68
C ILE A 30 -1.27 -9.89 34.06
N VAL A 31 -1.67 -8.74 33.54
CA VAL A 31 -2.99 -8.56 32.93
C VAL A 31 -2.93 -7.76 31.63
N LEU A 32 -3.72 -8.20 30.66
CA LEU A 32 -4.03 -7.46 29.43
C LEU A 32 -5.27 -6.60 29.67
N ARG A 33 -5.25 -5.32 29.27
CA ARG A 33 -6.41 -4.42 29.31
C ARG A 33 -6.60 -3.75 27.96
N GLY A 34 -7.85 -3.65 27.50
CA GLY A 34 -8.23 -2.98 26.27
C GLY A 34 -9.64 -3.39 25.84
N ALA A 35 -10.26 -2.62 24.95
CA ALA A 35 -11.66 -2.81 24.54
C ALA A 35 -12.66 -2.91 25.74
N GLY A 36 -12.41 -2.16 26.83
CA GLY A 36 -13.22 -2.22 28.05
C GLY A 36 -13.11 -3.54 28.84
N LYS A 37 -12.18 -4.43 28.47
CA LYS A 37 -11.98 -5.75 29.09
C LYS A 37 -10.63 -5.85 29.79
N LYS A 38 -10.56 -6.80 30.73
CA LYS A 38 -9.35 -7.18 31.46
C LYS A 38 -9.20 -8.70 31.40
N TYR A 39 -8.04 -9.17 30.93
CA TYR A 39 -7.72 -10.60 30.85
C TYR A 39 -6.50 -10.90 31.71
N ARG A 40 -6.52 -12.02 32.42
CA ARG A 40 -5.33 -12.54 33.11
C ARG A 40 -4.43 -13.21 32.07
N LEU A 41 -3.14 -12.89 32.11
CA LEU A 41 -2.14 -13.55 31.28
C LEU A 41 -1.45 -14.62 32.12
N VAL A 42 -1.57 -15.87 31.70
CA VAL A 42 -0.99 -17.03 32.39
C VAL A 42 0.28 -17.44 31.65
N PRO A 43 1.47 -17.33 32.29
CA PRO A 43 2.70 -17.82 31.69
C PRO A 43 2.68 -19.34 31.49
N PHE A 44 3.22 -19.79 30.36
CA PHE A 44 3.34 -21.22 30.06
C PHE A 44 4.72 -21.63 29.53
N LYS A 45 5.54 -20.66 29.10
CA LYS A 45 6.90 -20.93 28.62
C LYS A 45 7.81 -19.75 28.94
N GLU A 46 9.05 -20.05 29.29
CA GLU A 46 10.10 -19.08 29.62
C GLU A 46 11.39 -19.45 28.91
N GLU A 47 12.05 -18.43 28.36
CA GLU A 47 13.37 -18.56 27.75
C GLU A 47 14.22 -17.37 28.18
N VAL A 48 15.50 -17.60 28.47
CA VAL A 48 16.42 -16.54 28.89
C VAL A 48 17.53 -16.40 27.86
N PHE A 49 17.75 -15.19 27.38
CA PHE A 49 18.78 -14.84 26.39
C PHE A 49 19.59 -13.65 26.90
N GLY A 50 20.71 -13.92 27.58
CA GLY A 50 21.51 -12.87 28.22
C GLY A 50 20.70 -12.13 29.28
N GLU A 51 20.46 -10.83 29.07
CA GLU A 51 19.68 -9.97 29.97
C GLU A 51 18.16 -10.01 29.69
N GLU A 52 17.73 -10.78 28.68
CA GLU A 52 16.33 -10.85 28.26
C GLU A 52 15.63 -12.07 28.84
N LEU A 53 14.52 -11.85 29.55
CA LEU A 53 13.53 -12.88 29.87
C LEU A 53 12.40 -12.81 28.83
N HIS A 54 12.26 -13.88 28.05
CA HIS A 54 11.15 -14.10 27.14
C HIS A 54 10.08 -14.91 27.85
N LEU A 55 8.99 -14.25 28.23
CA LEU A 55 7.86 -14.87 28.92
C LEU A 55 6.69 -15.01 27.95
N TYR A 56 6.34 -16.24 27.59
CA TYR A 56 5.17 -16.52 26.76
C TYR A 56 3.96 -16.75 27.66
N THR A 57 2.91 -16.00 27.37
CA THR A 57 1.68 -16.00 28.14
C THR A 57 0.49 -16.32 27.26
N HIS A 58 -0.52 -16.92 27.86
CA HIS A 58 -1.80 -17.19 27.23
C HIS A 58 -2.93 -16.49 27.98
N PHE A 59 -4.01 -16.11 27.28
CA PHE A 59 -5.24 -15.65 27.91
C PHE A 59 -6.47 -16.27 27.25
N GLN A 60 -7.54 -16.39 28.03
CA GLN A 60 -8.85 -16.80 27.54
C GLN A 60 -9.70 -15.57 27.22
N GLY A 61 -10.08 -15.39 25.96
CA GLY A 61 -10.90 -14.27 25.52
C GLY A 61 -10.79 -13.99 24.03
N VAL A 62 -11.33 -12.84 23.62
CA VAL A 62 -11.28 -12.35 22.24
C VAL A 62 -10.49 -11.05 22.22
N ILE A 63 -9.58 -10.95 21.26
CA ILE A 63 -8.82 -9.74 20.98
C ILE A 63 -9.21 -9.18 19.62
N TYR A 64 -9.34 -7.85 19.54
CA TYR A 64 -9.64 -7.16 18.29
C TYR A 64 -8.39 -6.44 17.80
N LEU A 65 -7.88 -6.84 16.63
CA LEU A 65 -6.58 -6.36 16.14
C LEU A 65 -6.54 -4.86 15.89
N HIS A 66 -7.70 -4.22 15.67
CA HIS A 66 -7.82 -2.78 15.46
C HIS A 66 -7.91 -1.95 16.76
N ILE A 67 -7.88 -2.59 17.94
CA ILE A 67 -8.00 -1.90 19.23
C ILE A 67 -6.65 -1.83 19.95
N ASP A 68 -6.42 -0.73 20.66
CA ASP A 68 -5.27 -0.56 21.55
C ASP A 68 -5.44 -1.39 22.83
N TYR A 69 -4.37 -2.10 23.19
CA TYR A 69 -4.28 -2.86 24.44
C TYR A 69 -2.98 -2.53 25.18
N GLN A 70 -3.02 -2.69 26.49
CA GLN A 70 -1.91 -2.47 27.41
C GLN A 70 -1.71 -3.73 28.26
N VAL A 71 -0.46 -4.20 28.36
CA VAL A 71 -0.07 -5.31 29.22
C VAL A 71 0.57 -4.76 30.48
N PHE A 72 -0.11 -4.92 31.61
CA PHE A 72 0.35 -4.48 32.91
C PHE A 72 1.11 -5.62 33.60
N LEU A 73 2.36 -5.34 33.99
CA LEU A 73 3.19 -6.23 34.81
C LEU A 73 3.07 -5.89 36.30
N SER A 74 2.68 -4.66 36.60
CA SER A 74 2.31 -4.17 37.94
C SER A 74 1.24 -3.08 37.82
N PRO A 75 0.67 -2.56 38.93
CA PRO A 75 -0.25 -1.43 38.88
C PRO A 75 0.32 -0.16 38.24
N THR A 76 1.65 0.00 38.23
CA THR A 76 2.35 1.21 37.75
C THR A 76 3.22 0.98 36.53
N PHE A 77 3.39 -0.28 36.08
CA PHE A 77 4.27 -0.63 34.98
C PHE A 77 3.55 -1.46 33.92
N SER A 78 3.56 -0.97 32.69
CA SER A 78 2.90 -1.60 31.55
C SER A 78 3.63 -1.35 30.23
N TYR A 79 3.39 -2.23 29.26
CA TYR A 79 3.78 -2.05 27.87
C TYR A 79 2.55 -1.97 26.97
N PRO A 80 2.56 -1.10 25.93
CA PRO A 80 1.58 -1.21 24.86
C PRO A 80 1.73 -2.57 24.17
N LEU A 81 0.62 -3.23 23.90
CA LEU A 81 0.63 -4.46 23.13
C LEU A 81 0.97 -4.13 21.67
N SER A 82 2.16 -4.54 21.26
CA SER A 82 2.68 -4.34 19.92
C SER A 82 2.44 -5.57 19.05
N LEU A 83 2.54 -5.38 17.74
CA LEU A 83 2.46 -6.43 16.76
C LEU A 83 3.65 -7.39 16.91
N GLY A 84 3.36 -8.68 17.10
CA GLY A 84 4.33 -9.76 17.02
C GLY A 84 4.18 -10.50 15.69
N LYS A 85 4.13 -11.83 15.74
CA LYS A 85 4.06 -12.69 14.54
C LYS A 85 2.65 -13.01 14.06
N ILE A 86 1.61 -12.44 14.68
CA ILE A 86 0.22 -12.76 14.35
C ILE A 86 -0.15 -12.54 12.87
N THR A 87 0.50 -11.63 12.15
CA THR A 87 0.21 -11.44 10.70
C THR A 87 0.67 -12.59 9.82
N ARG A 88 1.42 -13.56 10.37
CA ARG A 88 2.05 -14.66 9.62
C ARG A 88 1.40 -16.02 9.90
N ILE A 89 0.32 -16.06 10.68
CA ILE A 89 -0.38 -17.32 10.99
C ILE A 89 -1.59 -17.50 10.05
N PRO A 90 -1.93 -18.73 9.63
CA PRO A 90 -3.05 -18.98 8.70
C PRO A 90 -4.40 -18.45 9.21
N ARG A 91 -4.61 -18.47 10.53
CA ARG A 91 -5.83 -17.94 11.14
C ARG A 91 -6.00 -16.43 10.89
N PHE A 92 -4.92 -15.67 10.86
CA PHE A 92 -4.97 -14.23 10.59
C PHE A 92 -5.50 -13.96 9.19
N GLU A 93 -4.96 -14.66 8.19
CA GLU A 93 -5.45 -14.58 6.82
C GLU A 93 -6.93 -14.97 6.73
N PHE A 94 -7.32 -16.10 7.32
CA PHE A 94 -8.72 -16.53 7.33
C PHE A 94 -9.69 -15.51 7.94
N GLU A 95 -9.32 -14.88 9.07
CA GLU A 95 -10.20 -13.91 9.76
C GLU A 95 -10.21 -12.52 9.11
N THR A 96 -9.16 -12.15 8.38
CA THR A 96 -8.99 -10.80 7.84
C THR A 96 -9.05 -10.73 6.33
N ALA A 97 -9.06 -11.86 5.61
CA ALA A 97 -9.25 -11.87 4.16
C ALA A 97 -10.57 -11.18 3.79
N TYR A 98 -10.48 -10.36 2.74
CA TYR A 98 -11.54 -9.51 2.26
C TYR A 98 -11.51 -9.47 0.73
N ASP A 99 -12.60 -9.92 0.11
CA ASP A 99 -12.76 -10.01 -1.34
C ASP A 99 -13.61 -8.86 -1.92
N GLY A 100 -14.00 -7.89 -1.09
CA GLY A 100 -14.79 -6.75 -1.51
C GLY A 100 -13.95 -5.61 -2.11
N PRO A 101 -14.57 -4.48 -2.47
CA PRO A 101 -13.87 -3.36 -3.08
C PRO A 101 -12.88 -2.71 -2.11
N LEU A 102 -11.69 -2.38 -2.62
CA LEU A 102 -10.64 -1.59 -1.99
C LEU A 102 -10.25 -0.42 -2.91
N GLY A 103 -9.52 0.55 -2.37
CA GLY A 103 -9.22 1.79 -3.07
C GLY A 103 -10.33 2.83 -2.89
N PHE A 104 -10.51 3.70 -3.88
CA PHE A 104 -11.61 4.65 -3.92
C PHE A 104 -12.68 4.23 -4.94
N GLU A 105 -13.93 4.50 -4.59
CA GLU A 105 -15.10 4.36 -5.47
C GLU A 105 -15.71 5.75 -5.65
N TYR A 106 -15.46 6.35 -6.81
CA TYR A 106 -15.89 7.71 -7.13
C TYR A 106 -17.33 7.76 -7.65
N HIS A 107 -18.09 8.73 -7.15
CA HIS A 107 -19.37 9.19 -7.69
C HIS A 107 -19.37 10.73 -7.71
N PRO A 108 -20.11 11.39 -8.62
CA PRO A 108 -20.15 12.86 -8.68
C PRO A 108 -20.63 13.56 -7.39
N GLU A 109 -21.39 12.85 -6.55
CA GLU A 109 -21.93 13.39 -5.29
C GLU A 109 -21.14 12.94 -4.05
N TYR A 110 -20.28 11.93 -4.17
CA TYR A 110 -19.48 11.39 -3.06
C TYR A 110 -18.40 10.43 -3.55
N THR A 111 -17.38 10.21 -2.73
CA THR A 111 -16.40 9.12 -2.92
C THR A 111 -16.34 8.26 -1.67
N VAL A 112 -16.24 6.93 -1.86
CA VAL A 112 -16.01 5.99 -0.77
C VAL A 112 -14.57 5.48 -0.82
N PHE A 113 -13.83 5.65 0.27
CA PHE A 113 -12.45 5.20 0.43
C PHE A 113 -12.41 3.94 1.29
N ARG A 114 -11.67 2.93 0.86
CA ARG A 114 -11.51 1.65 1.56
C ARG A 114 -10.07 1.18 1.53
N ILE A 115 -9.50 0.93 2.71
CA ILE A 115 -8.15 0.37 2.83
C ILE A 115 -8.12 -0.81 3.79
N TRP A 116 -7.41 -1.86 3.39
CA TRP A 116 -7.19 -3.05 4.21
C TRP A 116 -5.97 -2.84 5.11
N ALA A 117 -6.21 -2.64 6.40
CA ALA A 117 -5.18 -2.42 7.42
C ALA A 117 -5.61 -3.09 8.76
N PRO A 118 -5.64 -4.44 8.82
CA PRO A 118 -6.27 -5.18 9.92
C PRO A 118 -5.66 -4.98 11.31
N VAL A 119 -4.37 -4.62 11.34
CA VAL A 119 -3.62 -4.42 12.58
C VAL A 119 -3.44 -2.94 12.92
N ALA A 120 -3.92 -2.05 12.06
CA ALA A 120 -3.91 -0.61 12.33
C ALA A 120 -4.82 -0.31 13.50
N LYS A 121 -4.43 0.67 14.30
CA LYS A 121 -5.20 1.15 15.45
C LYS A 121 -6.03 2.38 15.12
N GLU A 122 -5.65 3.02 14.02
CA GLU A 122 -6.23 4.25 13.51
C GLU A 122 -5.83 4.38 12.05
N VAL A 123 -6.79 4.84 11.24
CA VAL A 123 -6.58 5.20 9.86
C VAL A 123 -7.25 6.54 9.64
N VAL A 124 -6.50 7.50 9.12
CA VAL A 124 -6.98 8.84 8.78
C VAL A 124 -6.85 9.01 7.27
N LEU A 125 -7.93 9.39 6.61
CA LEU A 125 -7.88 9.86 5.23
C LEU A 125 -7.42 11.31 5.23
N VAL A 126 -6.39 11.62 4.45
CA VAL A 126 -5.96 12.99 4.19
C VAL A 126 -6.34 13.35 2.75
N LEU A 127 -7.10 14.42 2.59
CA LEU A 127 -7.52 14.97 1.30
C LEU A 127 -6.81 16.30 1.04
N VAL A 128 -6.38 16.52 -0.20
CA VAL A 128 -5.61 17.68 -0.64
C VAL A 128 -6.25 18.28 -1.89
N HIS A 129 -6.77 19.50 -1.78
CA HIS A 129 -7.31 20.28 -2.89
C HIS A 129 -7.14 21.78 -2.63
N GLY A 130 -5.92 22.28 -2.85
CA GLY A 130 -5.50 23.62 -2.38
C GLY A 130 -5.21 23.63 -0.89
N ASP A 131 -6.22 23.31 -0.08
CA ASP A 131 -6.11 23.08 1.35
C ASP A 131 -6.06 21.58 1.69
N THR A 132 -5.58 21.26 2.91
CA THR A 132 -5.54 19.88 3.43
C THR A 132 -6.66 19.67 4.44
N THR A 133 -7.42 18.60 4.30
CA THR A 133 -8.43 18.14 5.28
C THR A 133 -8.13 16.71 5.71
N GLN A 134 -8.57 16.34 6.92
CA GLN A 134 -8.28 15.04 7.52
C GLN A 134 -9.50 14.51 8.27
N ASP A 135 -9.83 13.24 8.03
CA ASP A 135 -10.96 12.58 8.69
C ASP A 135 -10.60 11.15 9.09
N HIS A 136 -11.01 10.75 10.29
CA HIS A 136 -10.81 9.38 10.77
C HIS A 136 -11.73 8.43 10.02
N MET A 137 -11.15 7.34 9.50
CA MET A 137 -11.89 6.27 8.87
C MET A 137 -12.47 5.33 9.93
N LYS A 138 -13.57 4.65 9.58
CA LYS A 138 -14.25 3.70 10.46
C LYS A 138 -13.82 2.28 10.13
N TYR A 139 -13.46 1.49 11.13
CA TYR A 139 -13.29 0.05 10.96
C TYR A 139 -14.64 -0.61 10.68
N VAL A 140 -14.77 -1.28 9.53
CA VAL A 140 -16.03 -1.92 9.09
C VAL A 140 -16.00 -3.45 9.13
N GLY A 141 -14.88 -4.05 9.54
CA GLY A 141 -14.72 -5.50 9.67
C GLY A 141 -13.71 -6.07 8.67
N ARG A 142 -13.27 -7.32 8.91
CA ARG A 142 -12.30 -8.05 8.06
C ARG A 142 -11.06 -7.22 7.69
N GLY A 143 -10.61 -6.38 8.61
CA GLY A 143 -9.43 -5.55 8.39
C GLY A 143 -9.64 -4.27 7.58
N VAL A 144 -10.85 -4.00 7.11
CA VAL A 144 -11.15 -2.85 6.25
C VAL A 144 -11.53 -1.64 7.07
N TRP A 145 -10.98 -0.50 6.67
CA TRP A 145 -11.35 0.83 7.12
C TRP A 145 -12.05 1.55 5.98
N GLU A 146 -13.19 2.18 6.27
CA GLU A 146 -14.03 2.86 5.28
C GLU A 146 -14.34 4.30 5.71
N LEU A 147 -14.37 5.21 4.74
CA LEU A 147 -14.93 6.55 4.89
C LEU A 147 -15.64 6.98 3.61
N LYS A 148 -16.86 7.49 3.76
CA LYS A 148 -17.62 8.13 2.68
C LYS A 148 -17.51 9.65 2.84
N VAL A 149 -17.04 10.33 1.80
CA VAL A 149 -16.90 11.79 1.76
C VAL A 149 -17.86 12.33 0.72
N THR A 150 -18.69 13.31 1.09
CA THR A 150 -19.65 13.95 0.20
C THR A 150 -18.99 15.03 -0.65
N GLY A 151 -19.39 15.14 -1.91
CA GLY A 151 -18.88 16.09 -2.89
C GLY A 151 -18.22 15.41 -4.10
N ASP A 152 -18.06 16.16 -5.17
CA ASP A 152 -17.27 15.77 -6.33
C ASP A 152 -15.78 15.87 -5.97
N LEU A 153 -15.13 14.72 -5.83
CA LEU A 153 -13.70 14.64 -5.51
C LEU A 153 -12.82 14.36 -6.72
N ASP A 154 -13.32 14.49 -7.96
CA ASP A 154 -12.47 14.31 -9.14
C ASP A 154 -11.24 15.24 -9.07
N ARG A 155 -10.05 14.66 -9.25
CA ARG A 155 -8.73 15.32 -9.17
C ARG A 155 -8.34 15.82 -7.77
N TRP A 156 -8.99 15.37 -6.71
CA TRP A 156 -8.50 15.58 -5.36
C TRP A 156 -7.33 14.65 -5.06
N GLY A 157 -6.26 15.21 -4.50
CA GLY A 157 -5.14 14.44 -3.98
C GLY A 157 -5.53 13.77 -2.67
N TYR A 158 -4.99 12.58 -2.40
CA TYR A 158 -5.22 11.91 -1.13
C TYR A 158 -4.10 10.93 -0.75
N TYR A 159 -4.00 10.65 0.54
CA TYR A 159 -3.18 9.57 1.11
C TYR A 159 -3.75 9.19 2.48
N TYR A 160 -3.25 8.11 3.07
CA TYR A 160 -3.65 7.65 4.40
C TYR A 160 -2.56 7.94 5.42
N LEU A 161 -2.94 8.30 6.64
CA LEU A 161 -2.07 8.15 7.81
C LEU A 161 -2.54 6.90 8.56
N ILE A 162 -1.66 5.91 8.71
CA ILE A 162 -1.98 4.62 9.31
C ILE A 162 -1.15 4.43 10.57
N ARG A 163 -1.83 4.25 11.71
CA ARG A 163 -1.15 3.97 12.98
C ARG A 163 -1.03 2.47 13.19
N VAL A 164 0.19 1.95 13.17
CA VAL A 164 0.50 0.58 13.61
C VAL A 164 1.34 0.67 14.87
N ASN A 165 0.95 -0.07 15.90
CA ASN A 165 1.49 0.08 17.26
C ASN A 165 1.35 1.55 17.73
N GLN A 166 2.48 2.22 17.95
CA GLN A 166 2.56 3.59 18.45
C GLN A 166 3.09 4.56 17.37
N VAL A 167 3.22 4.12 16.11
CA VAL A 167 3.79 4.91 15.03
C VAL A 167 2.71 5.18 13.98
N LEU A 168 2.54 6.46 13.64
CA LEU A 168 1.64 6.95 12.59
C LEU A 168 2.50 7.30 11.39
N GLU A 169 2.30 6.61 10.27
CA GLU A 169 3.07 6.82 9.04
C GLU A 169 2.13 7.13 7.86
N PRO A 170 2.57 7.94 6.89
CA PRO A 170 1.87 8.11 5.63
C PRO A 170 1.97 6.85 4.79
N ALA A 171 0.88 6.52 4.10
CA ALA A 171 0.80 5.43 3.14
C ALA A 171 -0.04 5.86 1.93
N LEU A 172 0.44 5.49 0.74
CA LEU A 172 -0.36 5.59 -0.48
C LEU A 172 -1.41 4.48 -0.52
N ASP A 173 -2.44 4.70 -1.30
CA ASP A 173 -3.42 3.68 -1.65
C ASP A 173 -2.77 2.65 -2.59
N PRO A 174 -2.66 1.37 -2.19
CA PRO A 174 -2.16 0.31 -3.08
C PRO A 174 -3.05 0.07 -4.30
N TYR A 175 -4.30 0.55 -4.26
CA TYR A 175 -5.28 0.48 -5.34
C TYR A 175 -5.48 1.85 -6.01
N GLY A 176 -4.62 2.83 -5.72
CA GLY A 176 -4.68 4.15 -6.32
C GLY A 176 -4.47 4.09 -7.84
N LEU A 177 -5.40 4.65 -8.60
CA LEU A 177 -5.36 4.64 -10.06
C LEU A 177 -4.52 5.77 -10.68
N SER A 178 -4.10 6.73 -9.85
CA SER A 178 -3.29 7.89 -10.24
C SER A 178 -2.47 8.37 -9.05
N ALA A 179 -1.35 9.04 -9.33
CA ALA A 179 -0.44 9.57 -8.33
C ALA A 179 0.18 10.92 -8.76
N SER A 180 0.63 11.69 -7.77
CA SER A 180 1.49 12.86 -7.98
C SER A 180 2.86 12.45 -8.52
N PRO A 181 3.60 13.41 -9.11
CA PRO A 181 4.99 13.17 -9.47
C PRO A 181 5.79 12.59 -8.30
N ASN A 182 6.57 11.54 -8.56
CA ASN A 182 7.38 10.83 -7.56
C ASN A 182 6.57 10.21 -6.39
N PHE A 183 5.29 9.89 -6.58
CA PHE A 183 4.48 9.09 -5.65
C PHE A 183 4.37 9.67 -4.23
N THR A 184 4.03 10.95 -4.10
CA THR A 184 3.81 11.57 -2.79
C THR A 184 2.36 11.53 -2.31
N MET A 185 1.40 11.39 -3.22
CA MET A 185 -0.02 11.19 -2.95
C MET A 185 -0.70 10.53 -4.14
N ASN A 186 -1.86 9.92 -3.93
CA ASN A 186 -2.74 9.45 -4.99
C ASN A 186 -3.72 10.55 -5.41
N PHE A 187 -4.40 10.35 -6.54
CA PHE A 187 -5.50 11.22 -6.97
C PHE A 187 -6.77 10.41 -7.21
N VAL A 188 -7.90 10.91 -6.72
CA VAL A 188 -9.21 10.46 -7.17
C VAL A 188 -9.37 10.87 -8.63
N ILE A 189 -9.80 9.94 -9.47
CA ILE A 189 -10.02 10.19 -10.89
C ILE A 189 -11.40 9.69 -11.29
N ASP A 190 -12.12 10.54 -12.03
CA ASP A 190 -13.29 10.12 -12.78
C ASP A 190 -12.85 9.36 -14.04
N TRP A 191 -13.03 8.05 -14.05
CA TRP A 191 -12.61 7.20 -15.16
C TRP A 191 -13.32 7.53 -16.47
N GLU A 192 -14.56 8.04 -16.42
CA GLU A 192 -15.34 8.41 -17.60
C GLU A 192 -14.77 9.64 -18.31
N LYS A 193 -13.95 10.45 -17.61
CA LYS A 193 -13.24 11.60 -18.21
C LYS A 193 -11.91 11.20 -18.87
N THR A 194 -11.51 9.93 -18.81
CA THR A 194 -10.32 9.42 -19.51
C THR A 194 -10.60 9.16 -20.99
N TYR A 195 -9.56 8.86 -21.77
CA TYR A 195 -9.73 8.62 -23.22
C TYR A 195 -10.55 7.35 -23.47
N PRO A 196 -11.74 7.43 -24.10
CA PRO A 196 -12.51 6.24 -24.44
C PRO A 196 -11.83 5.51 -25.60
N MET A 197 -11.65 4.20 -25.46
CA MET A 197 -11.09 3.38 -26.54
C MET A 197 -12.02 3.38 -27.76
N GLN A 198 -11.54 3.93 -28.87
CA GLN A 198 -12.33 4.09 -30.10
C GLN A 198 -12.21 2.92 -31.08
N ASN A 199 -11.15 2.12 -30.95
CA ASN A 199 -10.84 1.04 -31.89
C ASN A 199 -11.18 -0.31 -31.27
N GLU A 200 -11.79 -1.19 -32.07
CA GLU A 200 -11.96 -2.59 -31.68
C GLU A 200 -10.60 -3.29 -31.56
N ARG A 201 -10.53 -4.28 -30.66
CA ARG A 201 -9.35 -5.13 -30.55
C ARG A 201 -9.14 -5.87 -31.88
N PRO A 202 -7.94 -5.83 -32.47
CA PRO A 202 -7.67 -6.55 -33.72
C PRO A 202 -7.89 -8.05 -33.53
N PRO A 203 -8.40 -8.76 -34.55
CA PRO A 203 -8.61 -10.20 -34.46
C PRO A 203 -7.27 -10.92 -34.30
N PHE A 204 -7.24 -11.91 -33.41
CA PHE A 204 -6.11 -12.80 -33.20
C PHE A 204 -6.62 -14.24 -33.15
N SER A 205 -5.86 -15.20 -33.68
CA SER A 205 -6.28 -16.59 -33.79
C SER A 205 -6.51 -17.29 -32.44
N GLY A 206 -6.02 -16.70 -31.36
CA GLY A 206 -6.00 -17.29 -30.01
C GLY A 206 -4.90 -18.33 -29.80
N ARG A 207 -4.13 -18.68 -30.84
CA ARG A 207 -3.01 -19.62 -30.72
C ARG A 207 -1.74 -18.85 -30.36
N TYR A 208 -1.09 -19.21 -29.24
CA TYR A 208 0.13 -18.55 -28.79
C TYR A 208 1.26 -18.58 -29.85
N VAL A 209 1.35 -19.64 -30.65
CA VAL A 209 2.37 -19.79 -31.70
C VAL A 209 2.20 -18.83 -32.89
N ASP A 210 1.03 -18.21 -33.04
CA ASP A 210 0.80 -17.19 -34.07
C ASP A 210 1.24 -15.79 -33.59
N ALA A 211 1.69 -15.66 -32.33
CA ALA A 211 2.18 -14.40 -31.79
C ALA A 211 3.63 -14.12 -32.23
N ILE A 212 3.82 -12.94 -32.81
CA ILE A 212 5.12 -12.29 -33.01
C ILE A 212 5.20 -11.13 -32.02
N ILE A 213 6.03 -11.29 -31.00
CA ILE A 213 6.20 -10.35 -29.88
C ILE A 213 7.43 -9.49 -30.12
N TYR A 214 7.27 -8.17 -29.96
CA TYR A 214 8.36 -7.20 -29.97
C TYR A 214 8.46 -6.53 -28.60
N GLU A 215 9.55 -6.79 -27.89
CA GLU A 215 9.83 -6.13 -26.61
C GLU A 215 10.36 -4.72 -26.84
N MET A 216 9.85 -3.74 -26.08
CA MET A 216 10.33 -2.36 -26.17
C MET A 216 10.23 -1.57 -24.87
N HIS A 217 11.18 -0.67 -24.69
CA HIS A 217 11.15 0.37 -23.68
C HIS A 217 10.66 1.69 -24.31
N LEU A 218 9.67 2.34 -23.70
CA LEU A 218 9.03 3.55 -24.27
C LEU A 218 10.04 4.67 -24.53
N ARG A 219 10.96 4.89 -23.58
CA ARG A 219 12.01 5.90 -23.73
C ARG A 219 12.94 5.54 -24.86
N ASP A 220 13.51 4.33 -24.88
CA ASP A 220 14.51 3.93 -25.89
C ASP A 220 13.96 4.06 -27.31
N PHE A 221 12.71 3.63 -27.50
CA PHE A 221 12.05 3.64 -28.80
C PHE A 221 11.77 5.04 -29.35
N SER A 222 11.57 6.03 -28.45
CA SER A 222 11.14 7.38 -28.82
C SER A 222 12.17 8.47 -28.52
N LEU A 223 13.26 8.17 -27.80
CA LEU A 223 14.24 9.16 -27.31
C LEU A 223 14.90 9.97 -28.43
N THR A 224 15.22 9.37 -29.56
CA THR A 224 15.85 10.10 -30.69
C THR A 224 14.92 11.13 -31.34
N ARG A 225 13.63 11.12 -30.97
CA ARG A 225 12.62 12.11 -31.38
C ARG A 225 12.33 13.14 -30.30
N PHE A 226 12.89 12.98 -29.11
CA PHE A 226 12.91 14.04 -28.11
C PHE A 226 13.76 15.20 -28.65
N SER A 227 13.11 16.28 -29.07
CA SER A 227 13.81 17.53 -29.34
C SER A 227 14.29 18.14 -28.01
N SER A 228 15.38 18.89 -28.06
CA SER A 228 15.94 19.61 -26.90
C SER A 228 15.09 20.80 -26.42
N LEU A 229 13.89 21.00 -26.99
CA LEU A 229 13.05 22.17 -26.70
C LEU A 229 12.07 21.91 -25.55
N PRO A 230 11.85 22.90 -24.66
CA PRO A 230 10.94 22.79 -23.55
C PRO A 230 9.49 22.96 -23.99
N ASP A 231 8.80 21.84 -24.21
CA ASP A 231 7.34 21.82 -24.34
C ASP A 231 6.73 21.01 -23.17
N GLU A 232 5.64 21.53 -22.61
CA GLU A 232 4.89 20.98 -21.46
C GLU A 232 4.10 19.70 -21.85
N ARG A 233 4.08 19.37 -23.15
CA ARG A 233 3.37 18.21 -23.71
C ARG A 233 4.26 17.01 -24.05
N ARG A 234 5.50 16.99 -23.54
CA ARG A 234 6.47 15.91 -23.78
C ARG A 234 6.04 14.61 -23.08
N SER A 235 5.72 13.59 -23.87
CA SER A 235 5.29 12.28 -23.37
C SER A 235 5.87 11.17 -24.22
N PHE A 236 6.66 10.27 -23.61
CA PHE A 236 7.21 9.09 -24.28
C PHE A 236 6.10 8.19 -24.86
N TYR A 237 4.90 8.20 -24.25
CA TYR A 237 3.72 7.51 -24.78
C TYR A 237 3.26 8.10 -26.12
N LEU A 238 3.10 9.42 -26.19
CA LEU A 238 2.66 10.09 -27.42
C LEU A 238 3.71 9.99 -28.54
N GLU A 239 5.00 10.11 -28.19
CA GLU A 239 6.10 10.00 -29.17
C GLU A 239 6.30 8.58 -29.71
N THR A 240 5.86 7.56 -28.96
CA THR A 240 5.81 6.18 -29.45
C THR A 240 4.78 6.02 -30.57
N VAL A 241 3.64 6.70 -30.47
CA VAL A 241 2.55 6.62 -31.45
C VAL A 241 2.82 7.51 -32.66
N LYS A 242 3.29 8.74 -32.47
CA LYS A 242 3.40 9.73 -33.54
C LYS A 242 4.53 9.40 -34.53
N PRO A 243 4.26 9.45 -35.85
CA PRO A 243 5.32 9.46 -36.85
C PRO A 243 6.12 10.75 -36.76
N SER A 244 7.45 10.67 -36.93
CA SER A 244 8.29 11.85 -37.14
C SER A 244 8.03 12.47 -38.52
N SER A 245 8.01 13.79 -38.61
CA SER A 245 7.99 14.51 -39.89
C SER A 245 9.19 14.19 -40.78
N ARG A 246 10.36 13.96 -40.18
CA ARG A 246 11.60 13.57 -40.88
C ARG A 246 11.65 12.09 -41.24
N TYR A 247 10.96 11.25 -40.47
CA TYR A 247 10.89 9.80 -40.68
C TYR A 247 9.42 9.35 -40.62
N PRO A 248 8.65 9.50 -41.71
CA PRO A 248 7.21 9.18 -41.74
C PRO A 248 6.89 7.71 -41.40
N ASN A 249 7.90 6.87 -41.55
CA ASN A 249 7.88 5.45 -41.32
C ASN A 249 8.30 5.04 -39.89
N SER A 250 8.46 5.98 -38.97
CA SER A 250 8.84 5.73 -37.57
C SER A 250 7.61 5.53 -36.65
N GLY A 251 7.85 5.23 -35.39
CA GLY A 251 6.78 5.10 -34.38
C GLY A 251 5.92 3.86 -34.59
N ILE A 252 4.61 4.00 -34.37
CA ILE A 252 3.67 2.89 -34.58
C ILE A 252 3.66 2.42 -36.04
N SER A 253 3.88 3.32 -37.01
CA SER A 253 3.97 2.96 -38.44
C SER A 253 5.13 1.99 -38.71
N HIS A 254 6.24 2.10 -37.97
CA HIS A 254 7.34 1.13 -38.06
C HIS A 254 6.92 -0.25 -37.61
N LEU A 255 6.28 -0.33 -36.43
CA LEU A 255 5.81 -1.57 -35.84
C LEU A 255 4.79 -2.26 -36.74
N GLN A 256 3.87 -1.50 -37.34
CA GLN A 256 2.90 -2.02 -38.31
C GLN A 256 3.59 -2.64 -39.54
N ARG A 257 4.59 -1.96 -40.12
CA ARG A 257 5.33 -2.51 -41.28
C ARG A 257 6.17 -3.73 -40.94
N LEU A 258 6.66 -3.82 -39.70
CA LEU A 258 7.42 -4.98 -39.24
C LEU A 258 6.54 -6.24 -39.21
N GLY A 259 5.21 -6.09 -39.18
CA GLY A 259 4.27 -7.20 -39.20
C GLY A 259 4.16 -7.91 -37.85
N ILE A 260 4.53 -7.23 -36.76
CA ILE A 260 4.40 -7.79 -35.41
C ILE A 260 2.92 -7.84 -35.01
N THR A 261 2.62 -8.74 -34.08
CA THR A 261 1.25 -8.91 -33.57
C THR A 261 1.07 -8.31 -32.18
N HIS A 262 2.15 -8.30 -31.37
CA HIS A 262 2.12 -7.89 -29.98
C HIS A 262 3.34 -7.02 -29.68
N VAL A 263 3.11 -5.93 -28.96
CA VAL A 263 4.14 -5.12 -28.34
C VAL A 263 4.19 -5.50 -26.86
N GLN A 264 5.35 -5.96 -26.39
CA GLN A 264 5.62 -6.14 -24.97
C GLN A 264 6.32 -4.89 -24.46
N LEU A 265 5.63 -4.07 -23.67
CA LEU A 265 6.26 -2.93 -23.02
C LEU A 265 7.02 -3.40 -21.79
N LEU A 266 8.23 -2.86 -21.59
CA LEU A 266 8.85 -2.82 -20.26
C LEU A 266 7.93 -2.10 -19.26
N PRO A 267 8.16 -2.23 -17.93
CA PRO A 267 7.28 -1.68 -16.89
C PRO A 267 6.72 -0.27 -17.17
N ILE A 268 5.38 -0.16 -17.11
CA ILE A 268 4.61 1.10 -17.27
C ILE A 268 3.75 1.44 -16.04
N PHE A 269 3.81 0.61 -14.99
CA PHE A 269 3.27 0.94 -13.67
C PHE A 269 4.15 2.01 -12.99
N GLY A 270 3.75 2.52 -11.82
CA GLY A 270 4.55 3.52 -11.13
C GLY A 270 5.82 2.92 -10.54
N PHE A 271 6.98 3.50 -10.85
CA PHE A 271 8.28 2.98 -10.42
C PHE A 271 9.25 4.06 -9.94
N GLY A 272 10.16 3.68 -9.05
CA GLY A 272 11.23 4.53 -8.56
C GLY A 272 12.50 4.51 -9.43
N GLY A 273 13.38 5.48 -9.21
CA GLY A 273 14.70 5.55 -9.86
C GLY A 273 14.81 6.51 -11.04
N VAL A 274 13.75 7.28 -11.33
CA VAL A 274 13.77 8.46 -12.20
C VAL A 274 13.01 9.57 -11.48
N ASP A 275 13.55 10.78 -11.47
CA ASP A 275 12.82 11.95 -10.96
C ASP A 275 11.85 12.46 -12.04
N GLU A 276 10.55 12.33 -11.78
CA GLU A 276 9.49 12.72 -12.72
C GLU A 276 9.38 14.23 -12.89
N THR A 277 9.90 15.01 -11.94
CA THR A 277 9.97 16.48 -12.04
C THR A 277 11.15 16.95 -12.89
N ASN A 278 12.13 16.05 -13.13
CA ASN A 278 13.28 16.30 -13.99
C ASN A 278 13.65 15.05 -14.80
N GLN A 279 12.92 14.82 -15.88
CA GLN A 279 13.08 13.63 -16.73
C GLN A 279 14.45 13.55 -17.46
N GLN A 280 15.28 14.58 -17.39
CA GLN A 280 16.63 14.58 -17.98
C GLN A 280 17.69 13.94 -17.07
N THR A 281 17.43 13.81 -15.76
CA THR A 281 18.47 13.46 -14.76
C THR A 281 18.51 11.98 -14.37
N GLY A 282 17.79 11.09 -15.04
CA GLY A 282 17.84 9.66 -14.75
C GLY A 282 17.37 8.80 -15.91
N TYR A 283 17.75 7.53 -15.91
CA TYR A 283 17.26 6.47 -16.80
C TYR A 283 17.05 5.21 -15.95
N ASN A 284 15.94 4.52 -16.13
CA ASN A 284 15.65 3.26 -15.46
C ASN A 284 14.76 2.40 -16.36
N TRP A 285 14.89 1.08 -16.27
CA TRP A 285 14.01 0.14 -16.96
C TRP A 285 12.63 -0.03 -16.31
N GLY A 286 12.47 0.43 -15.07
CA GLY A 286 11.19 0.45 -14.35
C GLY A 286 10.93 -0.74 -13.44
N TYR A 287 11.91 -1.61 -13.21
CA TYR A 287 11.80 -2.78 -12.30
C TYR A 287 11.91 -2.43 -10.80
N ASN A 288 11.56 -1.20 -10.42
CA ASN A 288 11.51 -0.73 -9.04
C ASN A 288 10.06 -0.32 -8.70
N PRO A 289 9.10 -1.25 -8.53
CA PRO A 289 7.69 -0.92 -8.35
C PRO A 289 7.45 -0.03 -7.12
N VAL A 290 6.57 0.96 -7.27
CA VAL A 290 6.13 1.86 -6.19
C VAL A 290 4.61 1.89 -6.08
N SER A 291 3.90 1.86 -7.21
CA SER A 291 2.43 1.79 -7.28
C SER A 291 1.96 0.83 -8.37
#